data_AF-A0A969UV11-F1
#
_entry.id   AF-A0A969UV11-F1
#
_cell.length_a   1.000
_cell.length_b   1.000
_cell.length_c   1.000
_cell.angle_alpha   90.00
_cell.angle_beta   90.00
_cell.angle_gamma   90.00
#
_symmetry.space_group_name_H-M   'P 1'
#
loop_
_entity.id
_entity.type
_entity.pdbx_description
1 polymer ?
#
loop_
_entity_poly.entity_id
_entity_poly.type
_entity_poly.pdbx_seq_one_letter_code
_entity_poly.pdbx_strand_id
1 'polypeptide(L)' 'MVAAKRWITAHAETFVGQPVTLLGDDLYAHQPMVEHCLATGMNFILTCLPESHPALYDWLNYLKGIGEVHT' A
#
# COMPACT_ATOMS: atom_id res chain seq x y z
N MET A 1 -6.44 -3.15 11.25
CA MET A 1 -5.51 -3.71 10.24
C MET A 1 -5.14 -5.19 10.39
N VAL A 2 -4.98 -5.72 11.59
CA VAL A 2 -4.62 -7.13 11.83
C VAL A 2 -5.53 -8.11 11.07
N ALA A 3 -6.82 -7.79 10.94
CA ALA A 3 -7.79 -8.62 10.23
C ALA A 3 -7.48 -8.76 8.73
N ALA A 4 -7.10 -7.69 8.04
CA ALA A 4 -6.81 -7.74 6.61
C ALA A 4 -5.53 -8.53 6.32
N LYS A 5 -4.46 -8.28 7.08
CA LYS A 5 -3.22 -9.07 6.98
C LYS A 5 -3.49 -10.56 7.22
N ARG A 6 -4.27 -10.88 8.26
CA ARG A 6 -4.70 -12.26 8.56
C ARG A 6 -5.47 -12.88 7.40
N TRP A 7 -6.41 -12.14 6.80
CA TRP A 7 -7.21 -12.64 5.68
C TRP A 7 -6.33 -12.93 4.47
N ILE A 8 -5.43 -12.01 4.11
CA ILE A 8 -4.49 -12.17 2.99
C ILE A 8 -3.62 -13.41 3.22
N THR A 9 -2.98 -13.53 4.38
CA THR A 9 -2.13 -14.70 4.67
C THR A 9 -2.91 -16.00 4.62
N ALA A 10 -4.16 -16.03 5.09
CA ALA A 10 -4.97 -17.24 5.09
C ALA A 10 -5.47 -17.67 3.71
N HIS A 11 -5.55 -16.76 2.73
CA HIS A 11 -6.16 -17.04 1.42
C HIS A 11 -5.22 -16.85 0.24
N ALA A 12 -3.99 -16.36 0.47
CA ALA A 12 -3.04 -16.11 -0.61
C ALA A 12 -2.76 -17.36 -1.46
N GLU A 13 -2.61 -18.51 -0.83
CA GLU A 13 -2.40 -19.79 -1.53
C GLU A 13 -3.55 -20.16 -2.47
N THR A 14 -4.79 -19.82 -2.11
CA THR A 14 -5.98 -20.06 -2.92
C THR A 14 -5.96 -19.29 -4.24
N PHE A 15 -5.24 -18.18 -4.30
CA PHE A 15 -5.20 -17.27 -5.44
C PHE A 15 -3.89 -17.33 -6.23
N VAL A 16 -3.01 -18.30 -5.94
CA VAL A 16 -1.75 -18.48 -6.66
C VAL A 16 -2.01 -18.62 -8.17
N GLY A 17 -1.30 -17.82 -8.97
CA GLY A 17 -1.45 -17.78 -10.43
C GLY A 17 -2.59 -16.89 -10.94
N GLN A 18 -3.35 -16.25 -10.05
CA GLN A 18 -4.42 -15.31 -10.43
C GLN A 18 -3.97 -13.86 -10.19
N PRO A 19 -4.32 -12.92 -11.08
CA PRO A 19 -4.04 -11.51 -10.88
C PRO A 19 -5.05 -10.90 -9.88
N VAL A 20 -4.78 -11.03 -8.58
CA VAL A 20 -5.59 -10.42 -7.52
C VAL A 20 -5.11 -9.00 -7.24
N THR A 21 -6.04 -8.05 -7.19
CA THR A 21 -5.79 -6.66 -6.80
C THR A 21 -6.64 -6.30 -5.59
N LEU A 22 -5.99 -5.96 -4.49
CA LEU A 22 -6.65 -5.56 -3.25
C LEU A 22 -6.97 -4.07 -3.28
N LEU A 23 -8.21 -3.73 -2.97
CA LEU A 23 -8.68 -2.35 -2.87
C LEU A 23 -8.86 -1.98 -1.39
N GLY A 24 -8.47 -0.76 -1.02
CA GLY A 24 -8.60 -0.29 0.35
C GLY A 24 -8.58 1.23 0.43
N ASP A 25 -9.19 1.74 1.48
CA ASP A 25 -9.17 3.16 1.82
C ASP A 25 -7.94 3.52 2.66
N ASP A 26 -8.00 4.72 3.23
CA ASP A 26 -6.92 5.37 3.96
C ASP A 26 -6.35 4.52 5.12
N LEU A 27 -7.20 3.71 5.76
CA LEU A 27 -6.79 2.84 6.86
C LEU A 27 -5.80 1.75 6.44
N TYR A 28 -5.71 1.46 5.14
CA TYR A 28 -4.81 0.46 4.57
C TYR A 28 -3.57 1.07 3.92
N ALA A 29 -3.57 2.37 3.62
CA ALA A 29 -2.59 3.05 2.76
C ALA A 29 -1.24 3.35 3.43
N HIS A 30 -0.64 2.37 4.12
CA HIS A 30 0.68 2.49 4.75
C HIS A 30 1.59 1.35 4.28
N GLN A 31 2.89 1.64 4.28
CA GLN A 31 3.92 0.78 3.70
C GLN A 31 3.88 -0.68 4.19
N PRO A 32 3.76 -0.98 5.49
CA PRO A 32 3.65 -2.36 5.98
C PRO A 32 2.49 -3.20 5.43
N MET A 33 1.41 -2.60 4.91
CA MET A 33 0.34 -3.35 4.23
C MET A 33 0.70 -3.62 2.79
N VAL A 34 1.20 -2.60 2.09
CA VAL A 34 1.66 -2.69 0.72
C VAL A 34 2.71 -3.80 0.57
N GLU A 35 3.72 -3.82 1.45
CA GLU A 35 4.74 -4.86 1.48
C GLU A 35 4.15 -6.26 1.72
N HIS A 36 3.13 -6.36 2.57
CA HIS A 36 2.44 -7.63 2.84
C HIS A 36 1.69 -8.15 1.60
N CYS A 37 0.98 -7.27 0.88
CA CYS A 37 0.31 -7.61 -0.37
C CYS A 37 1.32 -8.14 -1.40
N LEU A 38 2.41 -7.41 -1.62
CA LEU A 38 3.45 -7.78 -2.59
C LEU A 38 4.14 -9.10 -2.21
N ALA A 39 4.46 -9.31 -0.93
CA ALA A 39 5.06 -10.54 -0.44
C ALA A 39 4.15 -11.76 -0.67
N THR A 40 2.83 -11.55 -0.72
CA THR A 40 1.84 -12.61 -1.01
C THR A 40 1.50 -12.75 -2.50
N GLY A 41 2.19 -12.02 -3.39
CA GLY A 41 1.97 -12.07 -4.83
C GLY A 41 0.71 -11.36 -5.30
N MET A 42 0.13 -10.47 -4.48
CA MET A 42 -1.07 -9.71 -4.81
C MET A 42 -0.72 -8.26 -5.15
N ASN A 43 -1.47 -7.68 -6.08
CA ASN A 43 -1.43 -6.25 -6.40
C ASN A 43 -2.31 -5.46 -5.41
N PHE A 44 -2.17 -4.13 -5.41
CA PHE A 44 -2.97 -3.25 -4.57
C PHE A 44 -3.28 -1.93 -5.26
N ILE A 45 -4.45 -1.37 -4.95
CA ILE A 45 -4.79 0.03 -5.19
C ILE A 45 -5.38 0.54 -3.87
N LEU A 46 -4.59 1.32 -3.14
CA LEU A 46 -4.99 1.88 -1.86
C LEU A 46 -5.12 3.40 -2.02
N THR A 47 -6.23 3.96 -1.57
CA THR A 47 -6.50 5.40 -1.68
C THR A 47 -6.39 6.03 -0.30
N CYS A 48 -5.79 7.22 -0.22
CA CYS A 48 -5.73 8.01 1.00
C CYS A 48 -5.86 9.49 0.68
N LEU A 49 -6.33 10.26 1.67
CA LEU A 49 -6.26 11.71 1.59
C LEU A 49 -4.85 12.18 1.97
N PRO A 50 -4.34 13.27 1.38
CA PRO A 50 -3.03 13.80 1.74
C PRO A 50 -2.90 14.14 3.24
N GLU A 51 -3.98 14.63 3.84
CA GLU A 51 -4.07 14.97 5.26
C GLU A 51 -3.91 13.77 6.22
N SER A 52 -4.11 12.55 5.74
CA SER A 52 -3.92 11.33 6.53
C SER A 52 -2.46 10.92 6.68
N HIS A 53 -1.59 11.35 5.75
CA HIS A 53 -0.17 10.99 5.72
C HIS A 53 0.73 12.23 5.65
N PRO A 54 0.62 13.18 6.61
CA PRO A 54 1.32 14.47 6.52
C PRO A 54 2.83 14.31 6.38
N ALA A 55 3.44 13.42 7.17
CA ALA A 55 4.88 13.17 7.12
C ALA A 55 5.37 12.64 5.75
N LEU A 56 4.56 11.80 5.09
CA LEU A 56 4.88 11.28 3.75
C LEU A 56 4.89 12.41 2.73
N TYR A 57 3.86 13.26 2.75
CA TYR A 57 3.75 14.37 1.82
C TYR A 57 4.77 15.47 2.10
N ASP A 58 5.13 15.73 3.36
CA ASP A 58 6.23 16.62 3.72
C ASP A 58 7.55 16.14 3.13
N TRP A 59 7.84 14.83 3.25
CA TRP A 59 9.03 14.25 2.66
C TRP A 59 9.00 14.30 1.12
N LEU A 60 7.85 14.00 0.51
CA LEU A 60 7.68 14.12 -0.94
C LEU A 60 7.91 15.56 -1.42
N ASN A 61 7.40 16.55 -0.70
CA ASN A 61 7.59 17.97 -1.00
C ASN A 61 9.07 18.37 -0.85
N TYR A 62 9.75 17.86 0.18
CA TYR A 62 11.18 18.05 0.34
C TYR A 62 11.96 17.48 -0.85
N LEU A 63 11.69 16.23 -1.24
CA LEU A 63 12.36 15.60 -2.39
C LEU A 63 12.08 16.32 -3.71
N LYS A 64 10.84 16.80 -3.91
CA LYS A 64 10.49 17.66 -5.04
C LYS A 64 11.31 18.95 -5.05
N GLY A 65 11.51 19.56 -3.88
CA GLY A 65 12.30 20.79 -3.75
C GLY A 65 13.78 20.63 -4.10
N ILE A 66 14.35 19.42 -3.92
CA ILE A 66 15.75 19.11 -4.26
C ILE A 66 15.91 18.43 -5.64
N GLY A 67 14.82 18.27 -6.40
CA GLY A 67 14.85 17.70 -7.75
C GLY A 67 15.00 16.16 -7.81
N GLU A 68 14.80 15.46 -6.71
CA GLU A 68 14.91 13.99 -6.60
C GLU A 68 13.60 13.26 -6.96
N VAL A 69 12.51 14.00 -7.19
CA VAL A 69 11.23 13.44 -7.66
C VAL A 69 11.07 13.75 -9.14
N HIS A 70 11.18 12.70 -9.97
CA HIS A 70 10.82 12.74 -11.38
C HIS A 70 9.34 12.33 -11.52
N THR A 71 8.50 13.27 -11.98
CA THR A 71 7.07 13.01 -12.26
C THR A 71 6.86 12.69 -13.73
#